data_AF-A0A2M8AK06-F1
#
_entry.id   AF-A0A2M8AK06-F1
#
_cell.length_a   1.000
_cell.length_b   1.000
_cell.length_c   1.000
_cell.angle_alpha   90.00
_cell.angle_beta   90.00
_cell.angle_gamma   90.00
#
_symmetry.space_group_name_H-M   'P 1'
#
loop_
_entity.id
_entity.type
_entity.pdbx_description
1 polymer ?
#
loop_
_entity_poly.entity_id
_entity_poly.type
_entity_poly.pdbx_seq_one_letter_code
_entity_poly.pdbx_strand_id
1 'polypeptide(L)'
;MKNKQVKIIFFLMLFSMVFYLNMVSQSTASKQISTFNMEAPQLQTHKKIWVYLPKAYQESKKKYTVIYMHYAQNLFDSETSYAGEWKVDEYLDSISNNETIVIGIEHGGEKRMDELTPYTNEKYGGGKGDAYLEFLVKTLKPYVDKNYRTLSDKENTI
;
A
#
# COMPACT_ATOMS: atom_id res chain seq x y z
N MET A 1 -48.78 -14.65 19.72
CA MET A 1 -47.68 -13.70 20.00
C MET A 1 -46.30 -14.21 19.55
N LYS A 2 -45.92 -15.48 19.77
CA LYS A 2 -44.61 -16.04 19.40
C LYS A 2 -44.22 -15.88 17.91
N ASN A 3 -45.14 -16.13 16.96
CA ASN A 3 -44.84 -16.04 15.52
C ASN A 3 -44.52 -14.61 15.02
N LYS A 4 -45.03 -13.57 15.70
CA LYS A 4 -44.74 -12.18 15.33
C LYS A 4 -43.33 -11.77 15.77
N GLN A 5 -42.89 -12.23 16.94
CA GLN A 5 -41.51 -12.01 17.41
C GLN A 5 -40.47 -12.72 16.55
N VAL A 6 -40.72 -13.98 16.15
CA VAL A 6 -39.79 -14.73 15.28
C VAL A 6 -39.61 -14.03 13.92
N LYS A 7 -40.69 -13.53 13.32
CA LYS A 7 -40.61 -12.77 12.05
C LYS A 7 -39.84 -11.46 12.20
N ILE A 8 -39.99 -10.76 13.32
CA ILE A 8 -39.24 -9.51 13.60
C ILE A 8 -37.74 -9.78 13.78
N ILE A 9 -37.38 -10.83 14.53
CA ILE A 9 -35.97 -11.22 14.72
C ILE A 9 -35.34 -11.61 13.39
N PHE A 10 -36.04 -12.39 12.56
CA PHE A 10 -35.55 -12.78 11.25
C PHE A 10 -35.37 -11.57 10.32
N PHE A 11 -36.31 -10.62 10.34
CA PHE A 11 -36.19 -9.37 9.59
C PHE A 11 -35.01 -8.52 10.07
N LEU A 12 -34.79 -8.41 11.39
CA LEU A 12 -33.65 -7.67 11.95
C LEU A 12 -32.31 -8.33 11.61
N MET A 13 -32.22 -9.67 11.61
CA MET A 13 -31.03 -10.40 11.17
C MET A 13 -30.77 -10.22 9.67
N LEU A 14 -31.82 -10.25 8.85
CA LEU A 14 -31.70 -10.01 7.41
C LEU A 14 -31.28 -8.56 7.12
N PHE A 15 -31.87 -7.61 7.84
CA PHE A 15 -31.54 -6.19 7.72
C PHE A 15 -30.12 -5.90 8.19
N SER A 16 -29.69 -6.48 9.32
CA SER A 16 -28.31 -6.34 9.78
C SER A 16 -27.33 -6.99 8.80
N MET A 17 -27.61 -8.18 8.26
CA MET A 17 -26.78 -8.83 7.25
C MET A 17 -26.63 -7.98 5.97
N VAL A 18 -27.72 -7.37 5.49
CA VAL A 18 -27.68 -6.44 4.35
C VAL A 18 -26.88 -5.19 4.70
N PHE A 19 -27.02 -4.66 5.92
CA PHE A 19 -26.25 -3.49 6.37
C PHE A 19 -24.74 -3.79 6.49
N TYR A 20 -24.38 -4.99 6.99
CA TYR A 20 -23.00 -5.47 7.04
C TYR A 20 -22.39 -5.63 5.64
N LEU A 21 -23.15 -6.14 4.66
CA LEU A 21 -22.69 -6.24 3.27
C LEU A 21 -22.39 -4.87 2.63
N ASN A 22 -23.10 -3.82 3.04
CA ASN A 22 -22.85 -2.45 2.55
C ASN A 22 -21.70 -1.73 3.28
N MET A 23 -21.21 -2.25 4.42
CA MET A 23 -20.08 -1.67 5.15
C MET A 23 -18.71 -2.15 4.66
N VAL A 24 -18.65 -3.22 3.86
CA VAL A 24 -17.40 -3.64 3.24
C VAL A 24 -17.13 -2.68 2.08
N SER A 25 -16.08 -1.86 2.24
CA SER A 25 -15.60 -1.01 1.16
C SER A 25 -15.27 -1.87 -0.05
N GLN A 26 -15.67 -1.46 -1.24
CA GLN A 26 -15.27 -2.13 -2.47
C GLN A 26 -13.94 -1.55 -2.92
N SER A 27 -13.04 -2.40 -3.42
CA SER A 27 -11.71 -2.00 -3.86
C SER A 27 -11.77 -0.86 -4.87
N THR A 28 -10.99 0.19 -4.59
CA THR A 28 -10.85 1.38 -5.43
C THR A 28 -9.59 1.34 -6.29
N ALA A 29 -8.68 0.40 -6.02
CA ALA A 29 -7.42 0.27 -6.72
C ALA A 29 -7.62 0.12 -8.24
N SER A 30 -6.91 0.95 -8.99
CA SER A 30 -6.87 0.89 -10.44
C SER A 30 -6.16 -0.39 -10.93
N LYS A 31 -6.39 -0.74 -12.20
CA LYS A 31 -5.72 -1.85 -12.89
C LYS A 31 -4.19 -1.68 -13.01
N GLN A 32 -3.68 -0.49 -12.72
CA GLN A 32 -2.25 -0.19 -12.72
C GLN A 32 -1.54 -0.68 -11.48
N ILE A 33 -2.30 -1.03 -10.43
CA ILE A 33 -1.79 -1.52 -9.18
C ILE A 33 -1.53 -3.02 -9.23
N SER A 34 -0.34 -3.41 -8.78
CA SER A 34 0.03 -4.78 -8.50
C SER A 34 0.75 -4.87 -7.16
N THR A 35 0.86 -6.08 -6.60
CA THR A 35 1.60 -6.30 -5.36
C THR A 35 2.50 -7.51 -5.46
N PHE A 36 3.59 -7.50 -4.69
CA PHE A 36 4.42 -8.68 -4.47
C PHE A 36 4.92 -8.70 -3.03
N ASN A 37 5.29 -9.89 -2.55
CA ASN A 37 5.96 -10.06 -1.27
C ASN A 37 7.44 -10.30 -1.52
N MET A 38 8.29 -9.74 -0.67
CA MET A 38 9.73 -10.00 -0.68
C MET A 38 10.27 -10.20 0.72
N GLU A 39 11.34 -10.97 0.82
CA GLU A 39 12.15 -11.01 2.03
C GLU A 39 12.79 -9.66 2.29
N ALA A 40 12.77 -9.23 3.55
CA ALA A 40 13.49 -8.06 4.05
C ALA A 40 14.44 -8.53 5.16
N PRO A 41 15.63 -9.07 4.81
CA PRO A 41 16.55 -9.64 5.78
C PRO A 41 16.95 -8.67 6.89
N GLN A 42 17.15 -7.39 6.55
CA GLN A 42 17.49 -6.33 7.50
C GLN A 42 16.41 -6.12 8.58
N LEU A 43 15.16 -6.43 8.24
CA LEU A 43 14.00 -6.32 9.14
C LEU A 43 13.59 -7.67 9.75
N GLN A 44 14.25 -8.77 9.35
CA GLN A 44 13.93 -10.14 9.75
C GLN A 44 12.45 -10.51 9.51
N THR A 45 11.89 -10.04 8.40
CA THR A 45 10.49 -10.23 8.04
C THR A 45 10.30 -10.26 6.52
N HIS A 46 9.04 -10.39 6.08
CA HIS A 46 8.64 -10.16 4.70
C HIS A 46 7.93 -8.80 4.59
N LYS A 47 8.10 -8.14 3.45
CA LYS A 47 7.42 -6.89 3.14
C LYS A 47 6.54 -7.08 1.93
N LYS A 48 5.29 -6.66 2.05
CA LYS A 48 4.39 -6.48 0.92
C LYS A 48 4.69 -5.11 0.29
N ILE A 49 4.95 -5.15 -1.01
CA ILE A 49 5.27 -3.99 -1.83
C ILE A 49 4.15 -3.80 -2.84
N TRP A 50 3.66 -2.57 -2.94
CA TRP A 50 2.68 -2.13 -3.91
C TRP A 50 3.39 -1.42 -5.06
N VAL A 51 2.94 -1.66 -6.27
CA VAL A 51 3.54 -1.08 -7.47
C VAL A 51 2.45 -0.49 -8.33
N TYR A 52 2.53 0.82 -8.55
CA TYR A 52 1.81 1.52 -9.60
C TYR A 52 2.69 1.64 -10.84
N LEU A 53 2.17 1.24 -11.99
CA LEU A 53 2.80 1.47 -13.29
C LEU A 53 1.92 2.40 -14.14
N PRO A 54 2.48 3.42 -14.82
CA PRO A 54 1.68 4.25 -15.72
C PRO A 54 0.98 3.43 -16.80
N LYS A 55 -0.19 3.86 -17.27
CA LYS A 55 -0.97 3.18 -18.32
C LYS A 55 -0.15 2.83 -19.56
N ALA A 56 0.73 3.75 -19.98
CA ALA A 56 1.59 3.58 -21.14
C ALA A 56 2.82 2.68 -20.90
N TYR A 57 3.00 2.13 -19.69
CA TYR A 57 4.19 1.35 -19.33
C TYR A 57 4.40 0.18 -20.28
N GLN A 58 3.37 -0.63 -20.56
CA GLN A 58 3.50 -1.80 -21.44
C GLN A 58 3.68 -1.46 -22.93
N GLU A 59 3.24 -0.27 -23.34
CA GLU A 59 3.29 0.18 -24.73
C GLU A 59 4.63 0.85 -25.08
N SER A 60 5.49 1.04 -24.09
CA SER A 60 6.70 1.85 -24.19
C SER A 60 7.94 1.17 -23.61
N LYS A 61 9.09 1.47 -24.20
CA LYS A 61 10.42 1.10 -23.68
C LYS A 61 11.07 2.21 -22.84
N LYS A 62 10.35 3.30 -22.57
CA LYS A 62 10.83 4.41 -21.73
C LYS A 62 11.22 3.92 -20.34
N LYS A 63 12.11 4.67 -19.72
CA LYS A 63 12.43 4.57 -18.30
C LYS A 63 11.70 5.67 -17.54
N TYR A 64 11.37 5.42 -16.29
CA TYR A 64 10.44 6.19 -15.49
C TYR A 64 11.11 6.65 -14.19
N THR A 65 10.73 7.85 -13.73
CA THR A 65 11.05 8.31 -12.36
C THR A 65 10.33 7.41 -11.35
N VAL A 66 10.93 7.21 -10.18
CA VAL A 66 10.36 6.34 -9.13
C VAL A 66 10.16 7.14 -7.85
N ILE A 67 8.96 7.04 -7.29
CA ILE A 67 8.63 7.56 -5.96
C ILE A 67 8.43 6.38 -5.01
N TYR A 68 9.17 6.35 -3.91
CA TYR A 68 8.99 5.39 -2.83
C TYR A 68 8.09 6.01 -1.75
N MET A 69 6.91 5.44 -1.56
CA MET A 69 5.92 5.93 -0.61
C MET A 69 5.73 4.96 0.55
N HIS A 70 5.88 5.44 1.77
CA HIS A 70 5.55 4.67 2.97
C HIS A 70 4.03 4.59 3.18
N TYR A 71 3.58 3.74 4.11
CA TYR A 71 2.16 3.59 4.44
C TYR A 71 1.29 3.10 3.28
N ALA A 72 1.80 2.13 2.49
CA ALA A 72 1.13 1.65 1.29
C ALA A 72 -0.33 1.24 1.47
N GLN A 73 -0.69 0.78 2.68
CA GLN A 73 -2.07 0.43 3.03
C GLN A 73 -3.08 1.55 2.75
N ASN A 74 -2.65 2.81 2.79
CA ASN A 74 -3.54 3.95 2.61
C ASN A 74 -3.47 4.56 1.20
N LEU A 75 -2.55 4.12 0.33
CA LEU A 75 -2.22 4.86 -0.89
C LEU A 75 -3.23 4.65 -2.03
N PHE A 76 -3.65 3.40 -2.24
CA PHE A 76 -4.25 2.97 -3.51
C PHE A 76 -5.57 2.22 -3.38
N ASP A 77 -6.01 1.89 -2.17
CA ASP A 77 -7.22 1.11 -2.01
C ASP A 77 -7.97 1.48 -0.72
N SER A 78 -9.26 1.78 -0.84
CA SER A 78 -10.15 2.02 0.29
C SER A 78 -10.41 0.76 1.11
N GLU A 79 -10.24 -0.45 0.53
CA GLU A 79 -10.33 -1.71 1.28
C GLU A 79 -9.19 -1.88 2.28
N THR A 80 -8.00 -1.35 1.98
CA THR A 80 -6.82 -1.51 2.85
C THR A 80 -6.56 -0.31 3.75
N SER A 81 -7.18 0.82 3.46
CA SER A 81 -6.91 2.06 4.19
C SER A 81 -7.49 2.06 5.61
N TYR A 82 -6.69 2.55 6.56
CA TYR A 82 -7.12 2.68 7.95
C TYR A 82 -8.07 3.86 8.19
N ALA A 83 -7.82 5.00 7.53
CA ALA A 83 -8.50 6.27 7.81
C ALA A 83 -8.84 7.03 6.52
N GLY A 84 -9.27 6.29 5.50
CA GLY A 84 -9.57 6.82 4.18
C GLY A 84 -8.36 6.76 3.25
N GLU A 85 -8.62 6.33 2.03
CA GLU A 85 -7.63 6.22 0.96
C GLU A 85 -7.11 7.60 0.53
N TRP A 86 -5.83 7.67 0.15
CA TRP A 86 -5.16 8.90 -0.31
C TRP A 86 -5.28 9.14 -1.81
N LYS A 87 -5.73 8.14 -2.56
CA LYS A 87 -6.11 8.20 -3.97
C LYS A 87 -4.97 8.52 -4.91
N VAL A 88 -3.81 7.90 -4.63
CA VAL A 88 -2.57 8.18 -5.37
C VAL A 88 -2.72 7.73 -6.81
N ASP A 89 -3.27 6.55 -7.06
CA ASP A 89 -3.40 6.02 -8.39
C ASP A 89 -4.49 6.70 -9.21
N GLU A 90 -5.61 7.13 -8.62
CA GLU A 90 -6.61 7.91 -9.37
C GLU A 90 -6.06 9.28 -9.77
N TYR A 91 -5.27 9.92 -8.91
CA TYR A 91 -4.58 11.16 -9.27
C TYR A 91 -3.60 10.91 -10.42
N LEU A 92 -2.73 9.91 -10.31
CA LEU A 92 -1.76 9.58 -11.35
C LEU A 92 -2.41 9.16 -12.67
N ASP A 93 -3.52 8.43 -12.61
CA ASP A 93 -4.30 8.01 -13.77
C ASP A 93 -4.99 9.16 -14.50
N SER A 94 -5.19 10.30 -13.82
CA SER A 94 -5.75 11.53 -14.40
C SER A 94 -4.73 12.31 -15.24
N ILE A 95 -3.43 12.05 -15.07
CA ILE A 95 -2.35 12.76 -15.76
C ILE A 95 -2.06 12.06 -17.10
N SER A 96 -2.30 12.74 -18.23
CA SER A 96 -2.22 12.14 -19.57
C SER A 96 -0.83 11.59 -19.95
N ASN A 97 0.24 12.22 -19.47
CA ASN A 97 1.63 11.83 -19.74
C ASN A 97 2.36 11.50 -18.44
N ASN A 98 1.73 10.75 -17.54
CA ASN A 98 2.38 10.29 -16.32
C ASN A 98 3.58 9.40 -16.66
N GLU A 99 4.77 9.80 -16.21
CA GLU A 99 6.02 9.05 -16.37
C GLU A 99 6.62 8.64 -15.01
N THR A 100 5.75 8.34 -14.03
CA THR A 100 6.14 7.99 -12.66
C THR A 100 5.69 6.58 -12.28
N ILE A 101 6.63 5.77 -11.77
CA ILE A 101 6.34 4.55 -11.03
C ILE A 101 6.22 4.91 -9.55
N VAL A 102 5.22 4.37 -8.86
CA VAL A 102 5.15 4.48 -7.39
C VAL A 102 5.36 3.11 -6.77
N ILE A 103 6.29 3.05 -5.82
CA ILE A 103 6.57 1.88 -5.00
C ILE A 103 6.06 2.14 -3.58
N GLY A 104 4.91 1.57 -3.25
CA GLY A 104 4.33 1.63 -1.91
C GLY A 104 4.95 0.58 -1.00
N ILE A 105 5.44 0.98 0.18
CA ILE A 105 5.92 0.08 1.23
C ILE A 105 4.90 0.02 2.38
N GLU A 106 4.31 -1.16 2.61
CA GLU A 106 3.47 -1.36 3.81
C GLU A 106 4.33 -1.26 5.06
N HIS A 107 3.83 -0.62 6.11
CA HIS A 107 4.50 -0.66 7.42
C HIS A 107 4.29 -2.03 8.11
N GLY A 108 5.17 -2.40 9.03
CA GLY A 108 5.16 -3.69 9.73
C GLY A 108 4.06 -3.89 10.79
N GLY A 109 2.88 -3.28 10.64
CA GLY A 109 1.79 -3.36 11.64
C GLY A 109 2.25 -2.87 13.01
N GLU A 110 2.29 -3.75 14.01
CA GLU A 110 2.81 -3.48 15.36
C GLU A 110 4.28 -3.02 15.35
N LYS A 111 5.07 -3.42 14.35
CA LYS A 111 6.46 -2.99 14.13
C LYS A 111 6.59 -1.65 13.41
N ARG A 112 5.49 -0.95 13.13
CA ARG A 112 5.51 0.37 12.49
C ARG A 112 6.45 1.34 13.19
N MET A 113 6.40 1.41 14.52
CA MET A 113 7.25 2.33 15.28
C MET A 113 8.73 1.95 15.20
N ASP A 114 9.05 0.65 15.22
CA ASP A 114 10.41 0.15 14.99
C ASP A 114 10.94 0.63 13.63
N GLU A 115 10.16 0.44 12.56
CA GLU A 115 10.58 0.74 11.19
C GLU A 115 10.68 2.25 10.88
N LEU A 116 9.74 3.05 11.36
CA LEU A 116 9.55 4.43 10.89
C LEU A 116 10.03 5.50 11.86
N THR A 117 10.75 5.11 12.93
CA THR A 117 11.36 6.07 13.84
C THR A 117 12.86 5.83 14.01
N PRO A 118 13.68 6.90 13.98
CA PRO A 118 15.12 6.78 14.12
C PRO A 118 15.55 6.50 15.56
N TYR A 119 14.75 6.88 16.55
CA TYR A 119 15.09 6.76 17.97
C TYR A 119 14.00 6.05 18.75
N THR A 120 14.41 5.35 19.80
CA THR A 120 13.48 4.70 20.72
C THR A 120 12.69 5.74 21.53
N ASN A 121 11.41 5.46 21.73
CA ASN A 121 10.51 6.19 22.59
C ASN A 121 10.08 5.30 23.76
N GLU A 122 10.04 5.85 24.98
CA GLU A 122 9.69 5.09 26.19
C GLU A 122 8.30 4.45 26.14
N LYS A 123 7.32 5.13 25.52
CA LYS A 123 5.93 4.67 25.45
C LYS A 123 5.64 3.84 24.21
N TYR A 124 6.27 4.17 23.08
CA TYR A 124 5.91 3.64 21.76
C TYR A 124 6.95 2.70 21.16
N GLY A 125 8.07 2.44 21.84
CA GLY A 125 9.18 1.67 21.29
C GLY A 125 9.87 2.42 20.15
N GLY A 126 10.37 1.71 19.13
CA GLY A 126 11.02 2.35 18.00
C GLY A 126 12.56 2.27 18.00
N GLY A 127 13.17 3.01 17.07
CA GLY A 127 14.63 3.13 16.99
C GLY A 127 15.32 2.13 16.05
N LYS A 128 14.59 1.53 15.11
CA LYS A 128 15.17 0.66 14.07
C LYS A 128 15.08 1.27 12.67
N GLY A 129 14.96 2.59 12.59
CA GLY A 129 14.95 3.33 11.33
C GLY A 129 16.13 2.99 10.41
N ASP A 130 17.34 2.80 10.97
CA ASP A 130 18.53 2.43 10.18
C ASP A 130 18.35 1.09 9.47
N ALA A 131 17.77 0.08 10.12
CA ALA A 131 17.50 -1.21 9.50
C ALA A 131 16.45 -1.11 8.38
N TYR A 132 15.45 -0.24 8.56
CA TYR A 132 14.47 0.06 7.53
C TYR A 132 15.09 0.76 6.33
N LEU A 133 15.90 1.80 6.54
CA LEU A 133 16.64 2.49 5.48
C LEU A 133 17.61 1.54 4.77
N GLU A 134 18.28 0.66 5.49
CA GLU A 134 19.16 -0.34 4.90
C GLU A 134 18.38 -1.33 4.02
N PHE A 135 17.19 -1.77 4.43
CA PHE A 135 16.29 -2.55 3.58
C PHE A 135 15.94 -1.79 2.29
N LEU A 136 15.57 -0.51 2.39
CA LEU A 136 15.22 0.29 1.21
C LEU A 136 16.40 0.38 0.22
N VAL A 137 17.59 0.71 0.72
CA VAL A 137 18.76 0.99 -0.11
C VAL A 137 19.42 -0.29 -0.64
N LYS A 138 19.54 -1.34 0.18
CA LYS A 138 20.30 -2.54 -0.17
C LYS A 138 19.45 -3.67 -0.74
N THR A 139 18.13 -3.65 -0.52
CA THR A 139 17.25 -4.76 -0.90
C THR A 139 16.15 -4.30 -1.86
N LEU A 140 15.31 -3.35 -1.45
CA LEU A 140 14.15 -2.95 -2.25
C LEU A 140 14.54 -2.19 -3.52
N LYS A 141 15.29 -1.09 -3.41
CA LYS A 141 15.65 -0.27 -4.58
C LYS A 141 16.41 -1.08 -5.64
N PRO A 142 17.43 -1.91 -5.31
CA PRO A 142 18.09 -2.74 -6.31
C PRO A 142 17.16 -3.75 -6.98
N TYR A 143 16.19 -4.32 -6.24
CA TYR A 143 15.17 -5.18 -6.82
C TYR A 143 14.29 -4.40 -7.81
N VAL A 144 13.83 -3.22 -7.42
CA VAL A 144 12.97 -2.38 -8.27
C VAL A 144 13.72 -1.97 -9.54
N ASP A 145 14.96 -1.47 -9.43
CA ASP A 145 15.76 -1.05 -10.58
C ASP A 145 16.10 -2.18 -11.55
N LYS A 146 16.15 -3.43 -11.05
CA LYS A 146 16.39 -4.62 -11.88
C LYS A 146 15.14 -5.09 -12.63
N ASN A 147 13.96 -5.00 -11.99
CA ASN A 147 12.73 -5.61 -12.49
C ASN A 147 11.80 -4.61 -13.21
N TYR A 148 12.00 -3.31 -12.99
CA TYR A 148 11.22 -2.24 -13.61
C TYR A 148 12.11 -1.30 -14.42
N ARG A 149 11.51 -0.60 -15.39
CA ARG A 149 12.22 0.36 -16.25
C ARG A 149 12.41 1.69 -15.51
N THR A 150 13.31 1.73 -14.55
CA THR A 150 13.57 2.92 -13.74
C THR A 150 14.69 3.79 -14.32
N LEU A 151 14.59 5.09 -14.08
CA LEU A 151 15.74 6.00 -14.07
C LEU A 151 16.34 5.93 -12.66
N SER A 152 17.45 5.19 -12.52
CA SER A 152 17.95 4.75 -11.21
C SER A 152 18.83 5.77 -10.48
N ASP A 153 19.14 6.89 -11.11
CA ASP A 153 19.93 7.96 -10.53
C ASP A 153 19.16 8.74 -9.45
N LYS A 154 19.90 9.51 -8.65
CA LYS A 154 19.37 10.24 -7.50
C LYS A 154 18.30 11.25 -7.89
N GLU A 155 18.44 11.94 -9.02
CA GLU A 155 17.50 13.00 -9.41
C GLU A 155 16.14 12.43 -9.87
N ASN A 156 16.10 11.12 -10.13
CA ASN A 156 14.89 10.38 -10.53
C ASN A 156 14.37 9.42 -9.46
N THR A 157 14.90 9.50 -8.24
CA THR A 157 14.47 8.70 -7.09
C THR A 157 14.01 9.63 -5.98
N ILE A 158 12.73 9.55 -5.61
CA ILE A 158 12.09 10.36 -4.57
C ILE A 158 11.66 9.45 -3.42
#